data_AF-A0A3B8HRU0-F1
#
_entry.id   AF-A0A3B8HRU0-F1
#
_cell.length_a   1.000
_cell.length_b   1.000
_cell.length_c   1.000
_cell.angle_alpha   90.00
_cell.angle_beta   90.00
_cell.angle_gamma   90.00
#
_symmetry.space_group_name_H-M   'P 1'
#
loop_
_entity.id
_entity.type
_entity.pdbx_description
1 polymer ?
#
loop_
_entity_poly.entity_id
_entity_poly.type
_entity_poly.pdbx_seq_one_letter_code
_entity_poly.pdbx_strand_id
1 'polypeptide(L)'
;KREIASVQRYDYETVIIMLDIDDFKQINDAYGHPVGDSILIQLADLLKNNVRESDTVARLGGEEFIILMRHTSVEEGYLLAERIRKIIMENSFTVGAATLRITS
;
A
#
# COMPACT_ATOMS: atom_id res chain seq x y z
N LYS A 1 -4.54 17.06 9.80
CA LYS A 1 -5.42 17.87 10.69
C LYS A 1 -6.90 17.81 10.28
N ARG A 2 -7.26 17.90 8.99
CA ARG A 2 -8.67 17.89 8.52
C ARG A 2 -9.44 16.61 8.89
N GLU A 3 -8.83 15.43 8.70
CA GLU A 3 -9.51 14.15 8.99
C GLU A 3 -9.80 13.98 10.50
N ILE A 4 -8.80 14.22 11.35
CA ILE A 4 -8.95 14.19 12.82
C ILE A 4 -10.09 15.10 13.28
N ALA A 5 -10.19 16.32 12.72
CA ALA A 5 -11.27 17.25 13.04
C ALA A 5 -12.65 16.76 12.54
N SER A 6 -12.69 15.95 11.49
CA SER A 6 -13.92 15.38 10.92
C SER A 6 -14.41 14.20 11.75
N VAL A 7 -13.49 13.30 12.16
CA VAL A 7 -13.75 12.21 13.12
C VAL A 7 -14.38 12.75 14.40
N GLN A 8 -13.78 13.79 15.00
CA GLN A 8 -14.30 14.42 16.23
C GLN A 8 -15.66 15.09 16.05
N ARG A 9 -15.99 15.56 14.84
CA ARG A 9 -17.22 16.30 14.57
C ARG A 9 -18.40 15.40 14.23
N TYR A 10 -18.14 14.33 13.49
CA TYR A 10 -19.18 13.48 12.91
C TYR A 10 -19.23 12.09 13.55
N ASP A 11 -18.42 11.85 14.58
CA ASP A 11 -18.41 10.64 15.41
C ASP A 11 -18.34 9.35 14.57
N TYR A 12 -17.26 9.23 13.78
CA TYR A 12 -16.99 8.05 12.97
C TYR A 12 -15.55 7.58 13.11
N GLU A 13 -15.32 6.29 12.87
CA GLU A 13 -14.01 5.68 12.96
C GLU A 13 -13.20 5.82 11.66
N THR A 14 -11.88 5.89 11.81
CA THR A 14 -10.94 5.94 10.70
C THR A 14 -9.78 5.00 11.00
N VAL A 15 -9.34 4.27 10.00
CA VAL A 15 -8.22 3.34 10.10
C VAL A 15 -7.07 3.83 9.22
N ILE A 16 -5.85 3.63 9.70
CA ILE A 16 -4.64 3.80 8.91
C ILE A 16 -3.97 2.44 8.81
N ILE A 17 -3.71 2.01 7.57
CA ILE A 17 -2.86 0.87 7.26
C ILE A 17 -1.51 1.43 6.86
N MET A 18 -0.43 0.87 7.41
CA MET A 18 0.94 1.16 7.02
C MET A 18 1.56 -0.11 6.45
N LEU A 19 2.21 0.02 5.31
CA LEU A 19 2.80 -1.08 4.55
C LEU A 19 4.23 -0.71 4.16
N ASP A 20 5.12 -1.69 4.23
CA ASP A 20 6.52 -1.61 3.82
C ASP A 20 6.80 -2.77 2.85
N ILE A 21 7.73 -2.57 1.91
CA ILE A 21 8.11 -3.61 0.94
C ILE A 21 9.31 -4.38 1.48
N ASP A 22 9.13 -5.68 1.68
CA ASP A 22 10.21 -6.55 2.16
C ASP A 22 11.41 -6.52 1.22
N ASP A 23 12.61 -6.35 1.79
CA ASP A 23 13.89 -6.43 1.08
C ASP A 23 14.02 -5.51 -0.15
N PHE A 24 13.32 -4.37 -0.17
CA PHE A 24 13.33 -3.46 -1.33
C PHE A 24 14.74 -2.95 -1.70
N LYS A 25 15.60 -2.74 -0.69
CA LYS A 25 17.02 -2.44 -0.94
C LYS A 25 17.72 -3.56 -1.71
N GLN A 26 17.48 -4.84 -1.40
CA GLN A 26 18.09 -5.96 -2.12
C GLN A 26 17.64 -5.99 -3.59
N ILE A 27 16.38 -5.65 -3.86
CA ILE A 27 15.86 -5.52 -5.22
C ILE A 27 16.61 -4.40 -5.97
N ASN A 28 16.78 -3.23 -5.36
CA ASN A 28 17.54 -2.13 -5.96
C ASN A 28 19.01 -2.51 -6.20
N ASP A 29 19.64 -3.20 -5.25
CA ASP A 29 21.04 -3.61 -5.37
C ASP A 29 21.23 -4.68 -6.45
N ALA A 30 20.24 -5.57 -6.66
CA ALA A 30 20.31 -6.65 -7.64
C ALA A 30 19.90 -6.22 -9.07
N TYR A 31 18.92 -5.32 -9.20
CA TYR A 31 18.30 -4.99 -10.49
C TYR A 31 18.42 -3.51 -10.87
N GLY A 32 18.91 -2.67 -9.98
CA GLY A 32 19.05 -1.23 -10.16
C GLY A 32 17.78 -0.43 -9.83
N HIS A 33 17.98 0.85 -9.50
CA HIS A 33 16.89 1.78 -9.15
C HIS A 33 15.73 1.86 -10.15
N PRO A 34 15.93 1.84 -11.48
CA PRO A 34 14.81 1.88 -12.42
C PRO A 34 13.82 0.72 -12.25
N VAL A 35 14.31 -0.45 -11.80
CA VAL A 35 13.48 -1.62 -11.53
C VAL A 35 12.69 -1.42 -10.24
N GLY A 36 13.33 -0.92 -9.18
CA GLY A 36 12.65 -0.54 -7.94
C GLY A 36 11.57 0.51 -8.17
N ASP A 37 11.84 1.53 -8.99
CA ASP A 37 10.85 2.56 -9.34
C ASP A 37 9.63 1.97 -10.05
N SER A 38 9.85 1.03 -10.99
CA SER A 38 8.76 0.32 -11.67
C SER A 38 7.89 -0.50 -10.70
N ILE A 39 8.50 -1.16 -9.72
CA ILE A 39 7.78 -1.89 -8.67
C ILE A 39 6.93 -0.95 -7.83
N LEU A 40 7.49 0.20 -7.41
CA LEU A 40 6.77 1.19 -6.62
C LEU A 40 5.54 1.76 -7.37
N ILE A 41 5.67 1.98 -8.68
CA ILE A 41 4.55 2.41 -9.53
C ILE A 41 3.47 1.33 -9.60
N GLN A 42 3.87 0.08 -9.90
CA GLN A 42 2.94 -1.04 -9.97
C GLN A 42 2.23 -1.29 -8.64
N LEU A 43 2.95 -1.18 -7.52
CA LEU A 43 2.37 -1.30 -6.19
C LEU A 43 1.38 -0.16 -5.92
N ALA A 44 1.73 1.08 -6.25
CA ALA A 44 0.81 2.21 -6.08
C ALA A 44 -0.50 2.02 -6.86
N ASP A 45 -0.42 1.52 -8.09
CA ASP A 45 -1.61 1.23 -8.91
C ASP A 45 -2.41 0.04 -8.36
N LEU A 46 -1.74 -1.02 -7.90
CA LEU A 46 -2.37 -2.15 -7.23
C LEU A 46 -3.14 -1.68 -5.99
N LEU A 47 -2.52 -0.87 -5.12
CA LEU A 47 -3.17 -0.34 -3.92
C LEU A 47 -4.39 0.52 -4.28
N LYS A 48 -4.25 1.47 -5.23
CA LYS A 48 -5.35 2.33 -5.67
C LYS A 48 -6.54 1.55 -6.22
N ASN A 49 -6.29 0.46 -6.96
CA ASN A 49 -7.33 -0.38 -7.53
C ASN A 49 -8.02 -1.30 -6.50
N ASN A 50 -7.51 -1.37 -5.27
CA ASN A 50 -8.01 -2.26 -4.22
C ASN A 50 -8.61 -1.53 -3.00
N VAL A 51 -8.66 -0.20 -3.04
CA VAL A 51 -9.30 0.65 -2.01
C VAL A 51 -10.54 1.35 -2.58
N ARG A 52 -11.36 1.97 -1.72
CA ARG A 52 -12.51 2.77 -2.16
C ARG A 52 -12.01 4.15 -2.64
N GLU A 53 -12.80 4.83 -3.48
CA GLU A 53 -12.49 6.20 -3.93
C GLU A 53 -12.38 7.20 -2.76
N SER A 54 -13.11 6.96 -1.67
CA SER A 54 -13.04 7.76 -0.43
C SER A 54 -11.75 7.60 0.35
N ASP A 55 -11.02 6.51 0.12
CA ASP A 55 -9.80 6.18 0.83
C ASP A 55 -8.62 6.92 0.19
N THR A 56 -7.54 7.09 0.93
CA THR A 56 -6.35 7.79 0.44
C THR A 56 -5.14 6.88 0.52
N VAL A 57 -4.55 6.56 -0.64
CA VAL A 57 -3.24 5.90 -0.73
C VAL A 57 -2.16 6.96 -0.88
N ALA A 58 -1.13 6.90 -0.05
CA ALA A 58 0.02 7.79 -0.13
C ALA A 58 1.33 7.03 0.11
N ARG A 59 2.41 7.51 -0.51
CA ARG A 59 3.78 7.04 -0.22
C ARG A 59 4.36 7.93 0.86
N LEU A 60 4.80 7.34 1.98
CA LEU A 60 5.33 8.06 3.14
C LEU A 60 6.85 8.25 3.04
N GLY A 61 7.55 7.26 2.50
CA GLY A 61 9.01 7.21 2.44
C GLY A 61 9.54 6.57 1.15
N GLY A 62 10.70 5.91 1.26
CA GLY A 62 11.34 5.18 0.16
C GLY A 62 10.45 4.03 -0.33
N GLU A 63 10.29 2.99 0.46
CA GLU A 63 9.41 1.86 0.15
C GLU A 63 8.08 1.85 0.92
N GLU A 64 7.87 2.81 1.82
CA GLU A 64 6.70 2.82 2.72
C GLU A 64 5.46 3.47 2.09
N PHE A 65 4.31 2.79 2.23
CA PHE A 65 2.99 3.25 1.83
C PHE A 65 2.03 3.31 3.02
N ILE A 66 1.08 4.23 2.95
CA ILE A 66 -0.03 4.36 3.88
C ILE A 66 -1.36 4.38 3.15
N ILE A 67 -2.39 3.81 3.78
CA ILE A 67 -3.78 3.87 3.35
C ILE A 67 -4.60 4.45 4.49
N LEU A 68 -5.24 5.59 4.25
CA LEU A 68 -6.19 6.21 5.16
C LEU A 68 -7.60 5.81 4.73
N MET A 69 -8.28 5.04 5.58
CA MET A 69 -9.65 4.56 5.36
C MET A 69 -10.62 5.33 6.25
N ARG A 70 -11.51 6.09 5.63
CA ARG A 70 -12.50 6.91 6.35
C ARG A 70 -13.76 6.10 6.58
N HIS A 71 -14.51 6.40 7.64
CA HIS A 71 -15.76 5.71 7.98
C HIS A 71 -15.58 4.18 7.97
N THR A 72 -14.53 3.71 8.62
CA THR A 72 -14.09 2.32 8.59
C THR A 72 -13.77 1.88 10.01
N SER A 73 -14.31 0.74 10.43
CA SER A 73 -13.96 0.14 11.73
C SER A 73 -12.61 -0.57 11.69
N VAL A 74 -12.01 -0.81 12.85
CA VAL A 74 -10.73 -1.54 12.95
C VAL A 74 -10.82 -2.93 12.31
N GLU A 75 -11.93 -3.64 12.45
CA GLU A 75 -12.16 -4.96 11.85
C GLU A 75 -12.21 -4.88 10.33
N GLU A 76 -12.92 -3.89 9.76
CA GLU A 76 -12.97 -3.67 8.31
C GLU A 76 -11.59 -3.33 7.76
N GLY A 77 -10.85 -2.48 8.48
CA GLY A 77 -9.48 -2.11 8.13
C GLY A 77 -8.52 -3.30 8.16
N TYR A 78 -8.64 -4.18 9.17
CA TYR A 78 -7.87 -5.43 9.25
C TYR A 78 -8.19 -6.36 8.08
N LEU A 79 -9.47 -6.52 7.73
CA LEU A 79 -9.88 -7.33 6.58
C LEU A 79 -9.31 -6.79 5.26
N LEU A 80 -9.29 -5.47 5.08
CA LEU A 80 -8.66 -4.86 3.92
C LEU A 80 -7.14 -5.09 3.91
N ALA A 81 -6.47 -4.89 5.05
CA ALA A 81 -5.03 -5.09 5.17
C ALA A 81 -4.63 -6.51 4.77
N GLU A 82 -5.33 -7.53 5.31
CA GLU A 82 -5.08 -8.93 4.94
C GLU A 82 -5.39 -9.24 3.47
N ARG A 83 -6.44 -8.61 2.91
CA ARG A 83 -6.73 -8.74 1.48
C ARG A 83 -5.59 -8.17 0.63
N ILE A 84 -5.14 -6.96 0.93
CA ILE A 84 -4.04 -6.31 0.22
C ILE A 84 -2.76 -7.14 0.33
N ARG A 85 -2.42 -7.61 1.54
CA ARG A 85 -1.24 -8.45 1.76
C ARG A 85 -1.28 -9.72 0.88
N LYS A 86 -2.42 -10.42 0.84
CA LYS A 86 -2.60 -11.60 -0.03
C LYS A 86 -2.45 -11.26 -1.51
N ILE A 87 -3.07 -10.16 -1.95
CA ILE A 87 -2.98 -9.70 -3.33
C ILE A 87 -1.52 -9.42 -3.70
N ILE A 88 -0.75 -8.72 -2.85
CA ILE A 88 0.66 -8.43 -3.13
C ILE A 88 1.49 -9.71 -3.20
N MET A 89 1.28 -10.66 -2.28
CA MET A 89 1.97 -11.95 -2.21
C MET A 89 1.68 -12.85 -3.43
N GLU A 90 0.44 -12.81 -3.94
CA GLU A 90 0.01 -13.57 -5.12
C GLU A 90 0.39 -12.88 -6.44
N ASN A 91 0.60 -11.55 -6.41
CA ASN A 91 1.01 -10.79 -7.58
C ASN A 91 2.48 -10.98 -7.90
N SER A 92 2.75 -10.81 -9.18
CA SER A 92 4.08 -10.91 -9.76
C SER A 92 4.37 -9.59 -10.48
N PHE A 93 5.37 -8.86 -9.99
CA PHE A 93 5.75 -7.55 -10.50
C PHE A 93 6.68 -7.77 -11.68
N THR A 94 6.23 -7.37 -12.87
CA THR A 94 6.97 -7.62 -14.11
C THR A 94 7.78 -6.39 -14.46
N VAL A 95 9.09 -6.56 -14.68
CA VAL A 95 9.98 -5.49 -15.11
C VAL A 95 10.92 -6.01 -16.21
N GLY A 96 10.69 -5.56 -17.44
CA GLY A 96 11.40 -6.08 -18.61
C GLY A 96 11.11 -7.57 -18.81
N ALA A 97 12.14 -8.41 -18.76
CA ALA A 97 12.03 -9.87 -18.85
C ALA A 97 12.01 -10.57 -17.47
N ALA A 98 12.10 -9.82 -16.36
CA ALA A 98 12.15 -10.38 -15.01
C ALA A 98 10.78 -10.29 -14.33
N THR A 99 10.46 -11.31 -13.54
CA THR A 99 9.26 -11.37 -12.69
C THR A 99 9.68 -11.49 -11.24
N LEU A 100 9.25 -10.54 -10.41
CA LEU A 100 9.68 -10.42 -9.02
C LEU A 100 8.49 -10.54 -8.06
N ARG A 101 8.75 -11.14 -6.90
CA ARG A 101 7.84 -11.14 -5.74
C ARG A 101 8.46 -10.25 -4.67
N ILE A 102 7.65 -9.41 -4.06
CA ILE A 102 8.12 -8.35 -3.16
C ILE A 102 7.59 -8.52 -1.72
N THR A 103 6.89 -9.63 -1.46
CA THR A 103 6.38 -10.04 -0.15
C THR A 103 6.33 -11.56 -0.12
N SER A 104 6.73 -12.16 1.01
CA SER A 104 6.72 -13.60 1.25
C SER A 104 5.44 -14.11 1.92
#